data_AF-A0A7W1E8Q5-F1
#
_entry.id   AF-A0A7W1E8Q5-F1
#
_cell.length_a   1.000
_cell.length_b   1.000
_cell.length_c   1.000
_cell.angle_alpha   90.00
_cell.angle_beta   90.00
_cell.angle_gamma   90.00
#
_symmetry.space_group_name_H-M   'P 1'
#
loop_
_entity.id
_entity.type
_entity.pdbx_description
1 polymer ?
#
loop_
_entity_poly.entity_id
_entity_poly.type
_entity_poly.pdbx_seq_one_letter_code
_entity_poly.pdbx_strand_id
1 'polypeptide(L)'
;MMLARAFHGVILSADSRQIYRGFDIGTAKPGAEQNEVPHRGIDIADPTDRYSASHWADDAGKWVDEAKAMNRIPIVVGGTGLYIRSLFEPLFESPPLDPEKRAEL
;
A
#
# COMPACT_ATOMS: atom_id res chain seq x y z
N MET A 1 -15.10 -4.03 2.49
CA MET A 1 -15.68 -3.48 3.73
C MET A 1 -16.33 -4.51 4.65
N MET A 2 -17.19 -5.41 4.15
CA MET A 2 -17.93 -6.38 4.99
C MET A 2 -17.05 -7.13 6.01
N LEU A 3 -15.97 -7.77 5.58
CA LEU A 3 -15.06 -8.51 6.47
C LEU A 3 -14.37 -7.60 7.49
N ALA A 4 -13.88 -6.44 7.06
CA ALA A 4 -13.25 -5.48 7.97
C ALA A 4 -14.20 -5.01 9.08
N ARG A 5 -15.49 -4.81 8.79
CA ARG A 5 -16.48 -4.50 9.84
C ARG A 5 -16.70 -5.68 10.79
N ALA A 6 -16.90 -6.88 10.24
CA ALA A 6 -17.18 -8.09 11.02
C ALA A 6 -16.04 -8.49 11.97
N PHE A 7 -14.80 -8.19 11.57
CA PHE A 7 -13.58 -8.58 12.30
C PHE A 7 -12.87 -7.40 12.96
N HIS A 8 -13.52 -6.24 13.09
CA HIS A 8 -12.92 -5.01 13.63
C HIS A 8 -11.55 -4.68 12.99
N GLY A 9 -11.44 -4.92 11.68
CA GLY A 9 -10.19 -4.85 10.93
C GLY A 9 -9.81 -3.46 10.43
N VAL A 10 -8.57 -3.38 9.93
CA VAL A 10 -8.00 -2.25 9.19
C VAL A 10 -7.61 -2.76 7.81
N ILE A 11 -8.02 -2.06 6.75
CA ILE A 11 -7.69 -2.42 5.38
C ILE A 11 -6.34 -1.82 5.00
N LEU A 12 -5.43 -2.65 4.50
CA LEU A 12 -4.16 -2.23 3.92
C LEU A 12 -4.25 -2.43 2.41
N SER A 13 -4.28 -1.34 1.63
CA SER A 13 -4.34 -1.42 0.17
C SER A 13 -3.00 -1.90 -0.40
N ALA A 14 -3.05 -3.01 -1.12
CA ALA A 14 -1.97 -3.58 -1.92
C ALA A 14 -2.21 -3.30 -3.42
N ASP A 15 -2.48 -2.05 -3.76
CA ASP A 15 -2.65 -1.58 -5.14
C ASP A 15 -1.66 -0.44 -5.43
N SER A 16 -0.78 -0.68 -6.41
CA SER A 16 0.30 0.25 -6.79
C SER A 16 -0.17 1.52 -7.50
N ARG A 17 -1.47 1.66 -7.78
CA ARG A 17 -2.06 2.88 -8.37
C ARG A 17 -2.87 3.67 -7.35
N GLN A 18 -3.53 3.00 -6.41
CA GLN A 18 -4.34 3.67 -5.38
C GLN A 18 -3.50 4.44 -4.34
N ILE A 19 -2.20 4.18 -4.27
CA ILE A 19 -1.26 4.94 -3.43
C ILE A 19 -1.15 6.42 -3.83
N TYR A 20 -1.46 6.81 -5.07
CA TYR A 20 -1.18 8.15 -5.61
C TYR A 20 -2.33 9.12 -5.41
N ARG A 21 -2.06 10.30 -4.84
CA ARG A 21 -3.05 11.36 -4.61
C ARG A 21 -3.69 11.86 -5.89
N GLY A 22 -5.01 12.07 -5.86
CA GLY A 22 -5.80 12.62 -6.96
C GLY A 22 -6.08 11.66 -8.12
N PHE A 23 -5.52 10.44 -8.10
CA PHE A 23 -5.78 9.43 -9.12
C PHE A 23 -6.99 8.57 -8.75
N ASP A 24 -8.17 9.16 -8.58
CA ASP A 24 -9.29 8.47 -7.93
C ASP A 24 -10.12 7.61 -8.89
N ILE A 25 -10.63 8.23 -9.97
CA ILE A 25 -11.56 7.57 -10.91
C ILE A 25 -10.86 6.44 -11.67
N GLY A 26 -9.69 6.73 -12.26
CA GLY A 26 -8.97 5.78 -13.12
C GLY A 26 -8.36 4.59 -12.37
N THR A 27 -8.31 4.62 -11.04
CA THR A 27 -7.75 3.54 -10.21
C THR A 27 -8.81 2.83 -9.37
N ALA A 28 -10.09 3.17 -9.60
CA ALA A 28 -11.22 2.65 -8.85
C ALA A 28 -11.00 2.73 -7.34
N LYS A 29 -10.47 3.87 -6.85
CA LYS A 29 -10.31 4.07 -5.41
C LYS A 29 -11.67 4.00 -4.73
N PRO A 30 -11.73 3.40 -3.54
CA PRO A 30 -12.95 3.42 -2.76
C PRO A 30 -13.36 4.87 -2.46
N GLY A 31 -14.66 5.17 -2.52
CA GLY A 31 -15.18 6.52 -2.30
C GLY A 31 -15.45 6.79 -0.80
N ALA A 32 -16.66 7.26 -0.50
CA ALA A 32 -17.11 7.49 0.87
C ALA A 32 -17.09 6.24 1.78
N GLU A 33 -17.09 5.05 1.18
CA GLU A 33 -16.99 3.76 1.88
C GLU A 33 -15.69 3.60 2.68
N GLN A 34 -14.64 4.38 2.36
CA GLN A 34 -13.42 4.44 3.17
C GLN A 34 -13.67 4.93 4.59
N ASN A 35 -14.75 5.68 4.84
CA ASN A 35 -15.09 6.19 6.17
C ASN A 35 -15.66 5.10 7.09
N GLU A 36 -16.06 3.95 6.54
CA GLU A 36 -16.69 2.88 7.31
C GLU A 36 -15.68 2.05 8.12
N VAL A 37 -14.46 1.91 7.61
CA VAL A 37 -13.37 1.17 8.24
C VAL A 37 -12.04 1.86 7.96
N PRO A 38 -11.07 1.81 8.87
CA PRO A 38 -9.77 2.45 8.63
C PRO A 38 -9.06 1.83 7.42
N HIS A 39 -8.50 2.68 6.56
CA HIS A 39 -7.69 2.29 5.41
C HIS A 39 -6.26 2.82 5.54
N ARG A 40 -5.31 2.05 5.02
CA ARG A 40 -3.90 2.39 4.85
C ARG A 40 -3.49 2.10 3.40
N GLY A 41 -2.43 2.74 2.91
CA GLY A 41 -1.93 2.52 1.55
C GLY A 41 -2.74 3.21 0.43
N ILE A 42 -3.58 4.18 0.76
CA ILE A 42 -4.33 5.01 -0.21
C ILE A 42 -3.91 6.46 0.00
N ASP A 43 -3.69 7.21 -1.08
CA ASP A 43 -3.33 8.64 -1.03
C ASP A 43 -2.10 8.93 -0.15
N ILE A 44 -1.07 8.09 -0.25
CA ILE A 44 0.16 8.17 0.54
C ILE A 44 1.34 8.77 -0.26
N ALA A 45 1.30 8.76 -1.58
CA ALA A 45 2.35 9.28 -2.47
C ALA A 45 1.80 10.33 -3.45
N ASP A 46 2.63 11.29 -3.86
CA ASP A 46 2.28 12.23 -4.92
C ASP A 46 2.47 11.60 -6.30
N PRO A 47 1.73 12.00 -7.34
CA PRO A 47 1.83 11.40 -8.68
C PRO A 47 3.22 11.36 -9.31
N THR A 48 4.12 12.23 -8.86
CA THR A 48 5.52 12.32 -9.32
C THR A 48 6.47 11.46 -8.51
N ASP A 49 6.03 10.94 -7.37
CA ASP A 49 6.85 10.13 -6.48
C ASP A 49 7.06 8.74 -7.07
N ARG A 50 8.23 8.17 -6.79
CA ARG A 50 8.49 6.75 -7.05
C ARG A 50 8.13 5.96 -5.80
N TYR A 51 7.28 4.95 -5.96
CA TYR A 51 6.89 4.06 -4.86
C TYR A 51 7.14 2.60 -5.24
N SER A 52 8.16 1.98 -4.61
CA SER A 52 8.58 0.61 -4.89
C SER A 52 7.82 -0.41 -4.06
N ALA A 53 7.91 -1.69 -4.45
CA ALA A 53 7.36 -2.79 -3.66
C ALA A 53 8.11 -3.02 -2.34
N SER A 54 9.39 -2.66 -2.25
CA SER A 54 10.15 -2.69 -1.00
C SER A 54 9.65 -1.61 -0.05
N HIS A 55 9.48 -0.37 -0.54
CA HIS A 55 8.96 0.73 0.24
C HIS A 55 7.53 0.42 0.74
N TRP A 56 6.68 -0.15 -0.13
CA TRP A 56 5.36 -0.62 0.29
C TRP A 56 5.43 -1.67 1.39
N ALA A 57 6.34 -2.65 1.30
CA ALA A 57 6.46 -3.71 2.31
C ALA A 57 6.89 -3.14 3.67
N ASP A 58 7.83 -2.19 3.69
CA ASP A 58 8.28 -1.52 4.90
C ASP A 58 7.13 -0.77 5.58
N ASP A 59 6.33 -0.03 4.80
CA ASP A 59 5.18 0.71 5.31
C ASP A 59 4.04 -0.23 5.73
N ALA A 60 3.77 -1.28 4.96
CA ALA A 60 2.79 -2.30 5.31
C ALA A 60 3.14 -3.01 6.62
N GLY A 61 4.42 -3.30 6.87
CA GLY A 61 4.91 -3.83 8.14
C GLY A 61 4.55 -2.91 9.31
N LYS A 62 4.82 -1.60 9.19
CA LYS A 62 4.45 -0.61 10.21
C LYS A 62 2.94 -0.55 10.44
N TRP A 63 2.14 -0.54 9.37
CA TRP A 63 0.68 -0.52 9.47
C TRP A 63 0.10 -1.78 10.13
N VAL A 64 0.72 -2.95 9.89
CA VAL A 64 0.37 -4.21 10.56
C VAL A 64 0.62 -4.08 12.06
N ASP A 65 1.77 -3.54 12.47
CA ASP A 65 2.12 -3.38 13.88
C ASP A 65 1.22 -2.35 14.58
N GLU A 66 0.92 -1.23 13.92
CA GLU A 66 -0.07 -0.25 14.39
C GLU A 66 -1.46 -0.87 14.59
N ALA A 67 -1.94 -1.65 13.62
CA ALA A 67 -3.25 -2.31 13.70
C ALA A 67 -3.29 -3.28 14.90
N LYS A 68 -2.25 -4.10 15.07
CA LYS A 68 -2.12 -5.01 16.19
C LYS A 68 -2.08 -4.28 17.53
N ALA A 69 -1.33 -3.18 17.64
CA ALA A 69 -1.28 -2.36 18.85
C ALA A 69 -2.65 -1.79 19.23
N MET A 70 -3.53 -1.55 18.24
CA MET A 70 -4.91 -1.12 18.44
C MET A 70 -5.91 -2.28 18.64
N ASN A 71 -5.44 -3.53 18.79
CA ASN A 71 -6.28 -4.75 18.82
C ASN A 71 -7.20 -4.89 17.61
N ARG A 72 -6.71 -4.51 16.42
CA ARG A 72 -7.43 -4.64 15.14
C ARG A 72 -6.76 -5.66 14.24
N ILE A 73 -7.56 -6.32 13.40
CA ILE A 73 -7.07 -7.31 12.44
C ILE A 73 -6.61 -6.59 11.16
N PRO A 74 -5.33 -6.65 10.77
CA PRO A 74 -4.89 -6.12 9.47
C PRO A 74 -5.40 -7.02 8.35
N ILE A 75 -6.04 -6.43 7.34
CA ILE A 75 -6.60 -7.12 6.17
C ILE A 75 -5.99 -6.50 4.92
N VAL A 76 -5.10 -7.24 4.27
CA VAL A 76 -4.47 -6.82 3.01
C VAL A 76 -5.45 -7.05 1.87
N VAL A 77 -5.75 -6.01 1.09
CA VAL A 77 -6.70 -6.05 -0.03
C VAL A 77 -6.08 -5.37 -1.23
N GLY A 78 -6.13 -5.99 -2.41
CA GLY A 78 -5.59 -5.38 -3.63
C GLY A 78 -5.18 -6.44 -4.65
N GLY A 79 -4.55 -5.98 -5.74
CA GLY A 79 -4.18 -6.82 -6.88
C GLY A 79 -2.70 -6.78 -7.26
N THR A 80 -1.87 -5.94 -6.63
CA THR A 80 -0.45 -5.88 -6.95
C THR A 80 0.28 -7.05 -6.30
N GLY A 81 0.38 -8.17 -7.03
CA GLY A 81 0.98 -9.40 -6.52
C GLY A 81 2.41 -9.22 -5.99
N LEU A 82 3.20 -8.31 -6.57
CA LEU A 82 4.55 -8.02 -6.08
C LEU A 82 4.55 -7.34 -4.70
N TYR A 83 3.56 -6.50 -4.39
CA TYR A 83 3.40 -5.92 -3.06
C TYR A 83 3.06 -7.01 -2.04
N ILE A 84 2.04 -7.83 -2.36
CA ILE A 84 1.63 -8.92 -1.47
C ILE A 84 2.81 -9.88 -1.21
N ARG A 85 3.58 -10.22 -2.25
CA ARG A 85 4.76 -11.06 -2.11
C ARG A 85 5.84 -10.40 -1.25
N SER A 86 6.14 -9.12 -1.46
CA SER A 86 7.20 -8.42 -0.74
C SER A 86 6.93 -8.27 0.76
N LEU A 87 5.67 -8.41 1.20
CA LEU A 87 5.32 -8.44 2.62
C LEU A 87 5.84 -9.70 3.33
N PHE A 88 5.92 -10.83 2.63
CA PHE A 88 6.30 -12.12 3.21
C PHE A 88 7.72 -12.56 2.84
N GLU A 89 8.19 -12.11 1.68
CA GLU A 89 9.52 -12.42 1.15
C GLU A 89 10.31 -11.13 1.00
N PRO A 90 11.42 -10.95 1.75
CA PRO A 90 12.29 -9.80 1.58
C PRO A 90 12.74 -9.69 0.14
N LEU A 91 12.52 -8.52 -0.46
CA LEU A 91 13.13 -8.19 -1.74
C LEU A 91 14.63 -7.96 -1.52
N PHE A 92 15.43 -8.24 -2.55
CA PHE A 92 16.84 -7.87 -2.52
C PHE A 92 16.99 -6.36 -2.32
N GLU A 93 18.04 -5.94 -1.62
CA GLU A 93 18.40 -4.53 -1.56
C GLU A 93 18.76 -4.06 -2.96
N SER A 94 17.89 -3.25 -3.56
CA SER A 94 18.22 -2.58 -4.82
C SER A 94 19.18 -1.44 -4.51
N PRO A 95 20.28 -1.28 -5.27
CA PRO A 95 21.04 -0.05 -5.22
C PRO A 95 20.12 1.13 -5.57
N PRO A 96 20.43 2.34 -5.04
CA PRO A 96 19.69 3.54 -5.40
C PRO A 96 19.73 3.74 -6.91
N LEU A 97 18.63 4.28 -7.43
CA LEU A 97 18.50 4.59 -8.85
C LEU A 97 19.49 5.70 -9.19
N ASP A 98 20.41 5.42 -10.12
CA ASP A 98 21.34 6.39 -10.69
C ASP A 98 20.66 7.08 -11.90
N PRO A 99 20.29 8.36 -11.80
CA PRO A 99 19.59 9.06 -12.88
C PRO A 99 20.47 9.25 -14.12
N GLU A 100 21.78 9.44 -13.93
CA GLU A 100 22.74 9.67 -15.03
C GLU A 100 22.89 8.38 -15.83
N LYS A 101 23.16 7.27 -15.14
CA LYS A 101 23.30 5.96 -15.77
C LYS A 101 22.01 5.48 -16.44
N ARG A 102 20.84 5.91 -15.95
CA ARG A 102 19.55 5.62 -16.59
C ARG A 102 19.35 6.42 -17.88
N ALA A 103 19.89 7.63 -17.98
CA ALA A 103 19.76 8.47 -19.18
C ALA A 103 20.61 7.96 -20.36
N GLU A 104 21.58 7.07 -20.09
CA GLU A 104 22.44 6.44 -21.09
C GLU A 104 21.81 5.19 -21.76
N LEU A 105 20.65 4.71 -21.29
CA LEU A 105 19.92 3.53 -21.80
C LEU A 105 18.84 3.92 -22.82
#